data_AF-A0A2E0L5T8-F1
#
_entry.id   AF-A0A2E0L5T8-F1
#
_cell.length_a   1.000
_cell.length_b   1.000
_cell.length_c   1.000
_cell.angle_alpha   90.00
_cell.angle_beta   90.00
_cell.angle_gamma   90.00
#
_symmetry.space_group_name_H-M   'P 1'
#
loop_
_entity.id
_entity.type
_entity.pdbx_description
1 polymer ?
#
loop_
_entity_poly.entity_id
_entity_poly.type
_entity_poly.pdbx_seq_one_letter_code
_entity_poly.pdbx_strand_id
1 'polypeptide(L)'
;MSKRRNRKKSSQPNLPPEALARARREAGMEPEEPEDIPEAEAELVEAAEVPAARTRATAPAPAQRRKRRRDKDVDATQLTQAEIAERLASPTKTVTPDQLRQQYTYVLADLRSMGALAGILFVTMIVVAQLLSR
;
A
#
# COMPACT_ATOMS: atom_id res chain seq x y z
N MET A 1 5.45 14.40 -32.09
CA MET A 1 5.30 12.97 -31.79
C MET A 1 5.99 12.61 -30.47
N SER A 2 5.28 11.82 -29.64
CA SER A 2 5.71 10.92 -28.55
C SER A 2 6.92 11.27 -27.68
N LYS A 3 6.67 11.69 -26.42
CA LYS A 3 7.55 11.42 -25.26
C LYS A 3 6.77 11.39 -23.94
N ARG A 4 6.04 10.30 -23.63
CA ARG A 4 5.63 9.98 -22.25
C ARG A 4 5.49 8.47 -22.08
N ARG A 5 6.54 7.79 -21.62
CA ARG A 5 6.46 6.46 -20.98
C ARG A 5 7.78 6.21 -20.26
N ASN A 6 7.79 6.40 -18.93
CA ASN A 6 8.62 5.66 -17.96
C ASN A 6 8.48 6.26 -16.56
N ARG A 7 7.47 5.83 -15.80
CA ARG A 7 7.43 5.91 -14.33
C ARG A 7 6.56 4.78 -13.76
N LYS A 8 7.04 3.55 -13.82
CA LYS A 8 6.52 2.41 -13.04
C LYS A 8 7.65 1.43 -12.76
N LYS A 9 8.55 1.76 -11.84
CA LYS A 9 9.40 0.78 -11.12
C LYS A 9 10.07 1.50 -9.94
N SER A 10 10.11 0.82 -8.80
CA SER A 10 10.53 1.25 -7.46
C SER A 10 9.49 2.01 -6.62
N SER A 11 8.38 1.35 -6.31
CA SER A 11 7.58 1.68 -5.12
C SER A 11 8.14 0.93 -3.92
N GLN A 12 9.38 1.22 -3.56
CA GLN A 12 9.83 1.04 -2.18
C GLN A 12 10.09 2.44 -1.65
N PRO A 13 9.27 2.91 -0.69
CA PRO A 13 9.49 4.21 -0.07
C PRO A 13 10.88 4.22 0.55
N ASN A 14 11.75 5.11 0.08
CA ASN A 14 13.08 5.33 0.64
C ASN A 14 12.93 6.18 1.94
N LEU A 15 12.15 5.64 2.89
CA LEU A 15 11.86 6.21 4.19
C LEU A 15 12.94 5.76 5.18
N PRO A 16 13.41 6.66 6.07
CA PRO A 16 14.33 6.26 7.12
C PRO A 16 13.66 5.22 8.03
N PRO A 17 14.38 4.18 8.49
CA PRO A 17 13.81 3.08 9.27
C PRO A 17 13.13 3.57 10.56
N GLU A 18 13.60 4.68 11.13
CA GLU A 18 12.98 5.32 12.31
C GLU A 18 11.58 5.89 12.03
N ALA A 19 11.34 6.42 10.83
CA ALA A 19 10.02 6.94 10.45
C ALA A 19 9.02 5.81 10.23
N LEU A 20 9.48 4.66 9.71
CA LEU A 20 8.65 3.45 9.60
C LEU A 20 8.32 2.88 10.98
N ALA A 21 9.29 2.86 11.90
CA ALA A 21 9.05 2.40 13.28
C ALA A 21 8.05 3.30 14.02
N ARG A 22 8.14 4.62 13.85
CA ARG A 22 7.18 5.57 14.42
C ARG A 22 5.78 5.42 13.82
N ALA A 23 5.68 5.28 12.50
CA ALA A 23 4.40 5.07 11.82
C ALA A 23 3.72 3.75 12.23
N ARG A 24 4.50 2.69 12.49
CA ARG A 24 3.96 1.41 13.02
C ARG A 24 3.39 1.57 14.43
N ARG A 25 4.09 2.30 15.31
CA ARG A 25 3.60 2.62 16.66
C ARG A 25 2.33 3.47 16.64
N GLU A 26 2.29 4.50 15.80
CA GLU A 26 1.11 5.36 15.65
C GLU A 26 -0.10 4.63 15.03
N ALA A 27 0.15 3.64 14.18
CA ALA A 27 -0.89 2.77 13.60
C ALA A 27 -1.38 1.68 14.57
N GLY A 28 -0.92 1.67 15.84
CA GLY A 28 -1.27 0.65 16.82
C GLY A 28 -0.73 -0.74 16.48
N MET A 29 0.22 -0.83 15.55
CA MET A 29 0.93 -2.04 15.19
C MET A 29 2.23 -2.05 15.99
N GLU A 30 2.10 -2.18 17.31
CA GLU A 30 3.25 -2.53 18.14
C GLU A 30 3.77 -3.89 17.65
N PRO A 31 5.07 -4.03 17.36
CA PRO A 31 5.66 -5.35 17.29
C PRO A 31 5.63 -5.89 18.72
N GLU A 32 4.69 -6.80 18.99
CA GLU A 32 4.87 -7.76 20.07
C GLU A 32 6.29 -8.34 19.94
N GLU A 33 6.98 -8.42 21.07
CA GLU A 33 8.31 -8.99 21.19
C GLU A 33 8.36 -10.33 20.44
N PRO A 34 9.44 -10.65 19.71
CA PRO A 34 9.53 -11.94 19.04
C PRO A 34 9.61 -13.02 20.11
N GLU A 35 8.47 -13.65 20.42
CA GLU A 35 8.45 -14.98 21.00
C GLU A 35 9.13 -15.92 19.99
N ASP A 36 10.11 -16.67 20.48
CA ASP A 36 10.84 -17.70 19.77
C ASP A 36 9.88 -18.70 19.11
N ILE A 37 9.67 -18.57 17.80
CA ILE A 37 9.06 -19.63 16.99
C ILE A 37 10.19 -20.35 16.25
N PRO A 38 10.34 -21.67 16.44
CA PRO A 38 11.47 -22.42 15.91
C PRO A 38 11.50 -22.47 14.38
N GLU A 39 12.74 -22.41 13.90
CA GLU A 39 13.29 -22.70 12.59
C GLU A 39 12.81 -24.05 11.99
N ALA A 40 12.91 -24.17 10.65
CA ALA A 40 12.65 -25.34 9.78
C ALA A 40 11.22 -25.41 9.20
N GLU A 41 10.94 -25.47 7.89
CA GLU A 41 11.70 -25.79 6.67
C GLU A 41 10.93 -25.13 5.50
N ALA A 42 11.61 -24.39 4.62
CA ALA A 42 11.05 -24.00 3.34
C ALA A 42 12.01 -24.47 2.24
N GLU A 43 11.57 -25.52 1.56
CA GLU A 43 12.27 -26.20 0.49
C GLU A 43 12.68 -25.27 -0.65
N LEU A 44 13.87 -25.58 -1.16
CA LEU A 44 14.53 -25.04 -2.33
C LEU A 44 13.68 -25.20 -3.60
N VAL A 45 13.53 -24.12 -4.38
CA VAL A 45 13.28 -24.25 -5.82
C VAL A 45 14.35 -23.48 -6.59
N GLU A 46 15.36 -24.27 -6.91
CA GLU A 46 16.19 -24.34 -8.11
C GLU A 46 16.25 -23.16 -9.10
N ALA A 47 17.51 -22.87 -9.43
CA ALA A 47 18.01 -21.83 -10.28
C ALA A 47 17.61 -21.98 -11.77
N ALA A 48 17.40 -20.84 -12.42
CA ALA A 48 17.54 -20.70 -13.86
C ALA A 48 18.53 -19.57 -14.18
N GLU A 49 19.52 -19.92 -14.99
CA GLU A 49 20.78 -19.26 -15.26
C GLU A 49 20.75 -18.28 -16.46
N VAL A 50 21.39 -17.09 -16.27
CA VAL A 50 22.16 -16.19 -17.20
C VAL A 50 21.53 -15.68 -18.54
N PRO A 51 22.05 -14.62 -19.24
CA PRO A 51 23.40 -14.06 -19.24
C PRO A 51 23.59 -12.54 -19.09
N ALA A 52 24.86 -12.23 -18.81
CA ALA A 52 25.47 -10.92 -18.64
C ALA A 52 25.42 -10.02 -19.89
N ALA A 53 25.22 -8.73 -19.68
CA ALA A 53 25.61 -7.68 -20.63
C ALA A 53 26.23 -6.49 -19.88
N ARG A 54 27.55 -6.34 -20.05
CA ARG A 54 28.32 -5.16 -19.63
C ARG A 54 27.95 -3.98 -20.53
N THR A 55 27.66 -2.81 -19.95
CA THR A 55 28.02 -1.53 -20.59
C THR A 55 28.27 -0.42 -19.57
N ARG A 56 29.54 0.00 -19.55
CA ARG A 56 30.06 1.37 -19.44
C ARG A 56 29.81 2.17 -18.15
N ALA A 57 30.90 2.30 -17.40
CA ALA A 57 31.13 3.35 -16.43
C ALA A 57 30.93 4.75 -17.05
N THR A 58 30.04 5.52 -16.45
CA THR A 58 29.98 6.99 -16.59
C THR A 58 30.26 7.60 -15.23
N ALA A 59 31.16 8.59 -15.23
CA ALA A 59 31.78 9.22 -14.07
C ALA A 59 30.78 9.71 -12.99
N PRO A 60 31.17 9.67 -11.69
CA PRO A 60 30.35 10.22 -10.61
C PRO A 60 30.34 11.76 -10.66
N ALA A 61 29.18 12.33 -10.97
CA ALA A 61 28.92 13.76 -10.78
C ALA A 61 28.75 14.08 -9.27
N PRO A 62 29.16 15.27 -8.79
CA PRO A 62 29.32 15.54 -7.36
C PRO A 62 28.00 15.54 -6.59
N ALA A 63 27.89 14.60 -5.64
CA ALA A 63 26.71 14.32 -4.82
C ALA A 63 26.42 15.33 -3.68
N GLN A 64 27.12 16.48 -3.61
CA GLN A 64 27.08 17.35 -2.43
C GLN A 64 25.94 18.38 -2.40
N ARG A 65 25.15 18.54 -3.47
CA ARG A 65 24.14 19.63 -3.54
C ARG A 65 22.69 19.21 -3.28
N ARG A 66 22.42 17.94 -2.92
CA ARG A 66 21.05 17.42 -2.74
C ARG A 66 20.54 17.40 -1.29
N LYS A 67 21.39 17.51 -0.27
CA LYS A 67 20.91 17.48 1.13
C LYS A 67 20.17 18.76 1.55
N ARG A 68 20.64 19.96 1.14
CA ARG A 68 20.04 21.25 1.55
C ARG A 68 18.63 21.54 1.05
N ARG A 69 18.08 20.77 0.10
CA ARG A 69 16.68 20.96 -0.34
C ARG A 69 15.68 20.13 0.46
N ARG A 70 16.11 19.04 1.10
CA ARG A 70 15.17 18.11 1.75
C ARG A 70 14.67 18.64 3.09
N ASP A 71 15.51 19.37 3.84
CA ASP A 71 15.13 19.89 5.15
C ASP A 71 14.10 21.03 5.04
N LYS A 72 14.12 21.80 3.94
CA LYS A 72 13.15 22.89 3.71
C LYS A 72 11.74 22.39 3.36
N ASP A 73 11.62 21.16 2.86
CA ASP A 73 10.32 20.57 2.50
C ASP A 73 9.63 19.91 3.72
N VAL A 74 10.38 19.58 4.79
CA VAL A 74 9.81 18.96 6.00
C VAL A 74 9.13 19.99 6.91
N ASP A 75 9.65 21.22 6.98
CA ASP A 75 8.95 22.32 7.65
C ASP A 75 7.69 22.76 6.88
N ALA A 76 7.63 22.54 5.56
CA ALA A 76 6.45 22.81 4.75
C ALA A 76 5.31 21.79 4.96
N THR A 77 5.57 20.67 5.65
CA THR A 77 4.54 19.67 5.97
C THR A 77 3.79 19.93 7.29
N GLN A 78 4.26 20.85 8.13
CA GLN A 78 3.51 21.27 9.32
C GLN A 78 2.52 22.38 8.93
N LEU A 79 1.33 21.97 8.48
CA LEU A 79 0.23 22.90 8.18
C LEU A 79 -0.15 23.64 9.47
N THR A 80 0.00 24.96 9.46
CA THR A 80 -0.42 25.79 10.59
C THR A 80 -1.94 25.65 10.80
N GLN A 81 -2.42 25.77 12.05
CA GLN A 81 -3.86 25.65 12.32
C GLN A 81 -4.71 26.66 11.52
N ALA A 82 -4.17 27.85 11.25
CA ALA A 82 -4.82 28.84 10.41
C ALA A 82 -5.01 28.35 8.96
N GLU A 83 -4.01 27.69 8.39
CA GLU A 83 -4.08 27.13 7.04
C GLU A 83 -5.04 25.93 6.95
N ILE A 84 -5.13 25.13 8.02
CA ILE A 84 -6.12 24.04 8.13
C ILE A 84 -7.54 24.63 8.15
N ALA A 85 -7.77 25.66 8.98
CA ALA A 85 -9.06 26.33 9.05
C ALA A 85 -9.48 26.94 7.69
N GLU A 86 -8.53 27.54 6.97
CA GLU A 86 -8.78 28.10 5.63
C GLU A 86 -9.11 27.02 4.59
N ARG A 87 -8.39 25.89 4.60
CA ARG A 87 -8.69 24.75 3.71
C ARG A 87 -10.02 24.08 4.03
N LEU A 88 -10.42 24.03 5.31
CA LEU A 88 -11.72 23.52 5.72
C LEU A 88 -12.86 24.48 5.40
N ALA A 89 -12.61 25.79 5.47
CA ALA A 89 -13.58 26.82 5.09
C ALA A 89 -13.86 26.85 3.58
N SER A 90 -12.93 26.36 2.76
CA SER A 90 -13.03 26.30 1.30
C SER A 90 -13.03 24.85 0.80
N PRO A 91 -14.15 24.11 0.88
CA PRO A 91 -14.22 22.74 0.40
C PRO A 91 -13.86 22.70 -1.09
N THR A 92 -12.70 22.14 -1.40
CA THR A 92 -12.16 22.08 -2.78
C THR A 92 -12.97 21.19 -3.72
N LYS A 93 -13.92 20.41 -3.18
CA LYS A 93 -14.84 19.59 -3.96
C LYS A 93 -16.17 19.44 -3.24
N THR A 94 -17.23 20.04 -3.79
CA THR A 94 -18.59 19.72 -3.43
C THR A 94 -18.99 18.44 -4.18
N VAL A 95 -19.17 17.34 -3.45
CA VAL A 95 -19.60 16.07 -4.05
C VAL A 95 -21.12 16.00 -3.95
N THR A 96 -21.78 15.86 -5.10
CA THR A 96 -23.24 15.68 -5.12
C THR A 96 -23.60 14.26 -4.66
N PRO A 97 -24.80 14.05 -4.09
CA PRO A 97 -25.25 12.72 -3.67
C PRO A 97 -25.21 11.70 -4.81
N ASP A 98 -25.46 12.12 -6.04
CA ASP A 98 -25.37 11.24 -7.21
C ASP A 98 -23.94 10.79 -7.50
N GLN A 99 -22.94 11.69 -7.36
CA GLN A 99 -21.53 11.33 -7.50
C GLN A 99 -21.07 10.38 -6.39
N LEU A 100 -21.55 10.57 -5.15
CA LEU A 100 -21.29 9.63 -4.04
C LEU A 100 -21.81 8.24 -4.40
N ARG A 101 -23.07 8.12 -4.82
CA ARG A 101 -23.67 6.84 -5.22
C ARG A 101 -22.83 6.14 -6.29
N GLN A 102 -22.38 6.89 -7.30
CA GLN A 102 -21.57 6.38 -8.39
C GLN A 102 -20.20 5.85 -7.95
N GLN A 103 -19.62 6.40 -6.88
CA GLN A 103 -18.38 5.88 -6.29
C GLN A 103 -18.63 4.63 -5.43
N TYR A 104 -19.77 4.56 -4.74
CA TYR A 104 -20.12 3.43 -3.88
C TYR A 104 -20.68 2.22 -4.63
N THR A 105 -21.08 2.33 -5.90
CA THR A 105 -21.62 1.18 -6.66
C THR A 105 -20.65 0.01 -6.71
N TYR A 106 -19.35 0.26 -6.80
CA TYR A 106 -18.33 -0.79 -6.81
C TYR A 106 -18.27 -1.54 -5.48
N VAL A 107 -18.34 -0.82 -4.37
CA VAL A 107 -18.35 -1.41 -3.01
C VAL A 107 -19.61 -2.26 -2.83
N LEU A 108 -20.76 -1.76 -3.27
CA LEU A 108 -22.02 -2.49 -3.22
C LEU A 108 -21.99 -3.76 -4.09
N ALA A 109 -21.37 -3.69 -5.27
CA ALA A 109 -21.20 -4.85 -6.14
C ALA A 109 -20.32 -5.92 -5.49
N ASP A 110 -19.19 -5.52 -4.89
CA ASP A 110 -18.26 -6.42 -4.21
C ASP A 110 -18.90 -7.11 -3.00
N LEU A 111 -19.57 -6.33 -2.14
CA LEU A 111 -20.33 -6.86 -1.00
C LEU A 111 -21.41 -7.85 -1.43
N ARG A 112 -22.09 -7.58 -2.54
CA ARG A 112 -23.10 -8.49 -3.09
C ARG A 112 -22.47 -9.80 -3.55
N SER A 113 -21.32 -9.77 -4.23
CA SER A 113 -20.62 -11.00 -4.62
C SER A 113 -20.12 -11.79 -3.43
N MET A 114 -19.52 -11.13 -2.43
CA MET A 114 -19.07 -11.80 -1.20
C MET A 114 -20.25 -12.42 -0.43
N GLY A 115 -21.37 -11.70 -0.33
CA GLY A 115 -22.59 -12.21 0.31
C GLY A 115 -23.19 -13.41 -0.44
N ALA A 116 -23.20 -13.37 -1.78
CA ALA A 116 -23.68 -14.49 -2.59
C ALA A 116 -22.82 -15.74 -2.40
N LEU A 117 -21.50 -15.62 -2.43
CA LEU A 117 -20.58 -16.73 -2.17
C LEU A 117 -20.76 -17.31 -0.77
N ALA A 118 -20.83 -16.45 0.24
CA ALA A 118 -21.06 -16.87 1.62
C ALA A 118 -22.39 -17.64 1.74
N GLY A 119 -23.45 -17.15 1.11
CA GLY A 119 -24.76 -17.82 1.08
C GLY A 119 -24.70 -19.20 0.41
N ILE A 120 -24.02 -19.32 -0.73
CA ILE A 120 -23.85 -20.61 -1.42
C ILE A 120 -23.08 -21.60 -0.53
N LEU A 121 -21.98 -21.16 0.08
CA LEU A 121 -21.17 -21.99 0.97
C LEU A 121 -22.00 -22.48 2.17
N PHE A 122 -22.76 -21.58 2.78
CA PHE A 122 -23.62 -21.89 3.92
C PHE A 122 -24.68 -22.95 3.58
N VAL A 123 -25.36 -22.79 2.43
CA VAL A 123 -26.33 -23.78 1.94
C VAL A 123 -25.66 -25.12 1.66
N THR A 124 -24.48 -25.09 1.06
CA THR A 124 -23.70 -26.31 0.78
C THR A 124 -23.35 -27.05 2.08
N MET A 125 -22.93 -26.33 3.13
CA MET A 125 -22.65 -26.92 4.43
C MET A 125 -23.89 -27.58 5.05
N ILE A 126 -25.07 -26.96 4.94
CA ILE A 126 -26.32 -27.56 5.44
C ILE A 126 -26.63 -28.87 4.72
N VAL A 127 -26.49 -28.91 3.39
CA VAL A 127 -26.74 -30.13 2.61
C VAL A 127 -25.77 -31.25 2.98
N VAL A 128 -24.48 -30.93 3.12
CA VAL A 128 -23.46 -31.88 3.56
C VAL A 128 -23.76 -32.40 4.96
N ALA A 129 -24.12 -31.52 5.90
CA ALA A 129 -24.48 -31.91 7.26
C ALA A 129 -25.69 -32.85 7.29
N GLN A 130 -26.71 -32.60 6.46
CA GLN A 130 -27.89 -33.47 6.33
C GLN A 130 -27.54 -34.83 5.74
N LEU A 131 -26.59 -34.89 4.80
CA LEU A 131 -26.09 -36.14 4.22
C LEU A 131 -25.28 -36.96 5.24
N LEU A 132 -24.43 -36.30 6.04
CA LEU A 132 -23.61 -36.96 7.06
C LEU A 132 -24.40 -37.39 8.30
N SER A 133 -25.54 -36.75 8.58
CA SER A 133 -26.39 -37.07 9.73
C SER A 133 -27.34 -38.25 9.48
N ARG A 134 -27.40 -38.79 8.26
CA ARG A 134 -28.14 -40.00 7.92
C ARG A 134 -27.26 -41.24 8.05
#